data_AF-A0A6J4V933-F1
#
_entry.id   AF-A0A6J4V933-F1
#
_cell.length_a   1.000
_cell.length_b   1.000
_cell.length_c   1.000
_cell.angle_alpha   90.00
_cell.angle_beta   90.00
_cell.angle_gamma   90.00
#
_symmetry.space_group_name_H-M   'P 1'
#
loop_
_entity.id
_entity.type
_entity.pdbx_description
1 polymer ?
#
loop_
_entity_poly.entity_id
_entity_poly.type
_entity_poly.pdbx_seq_one_letter_code
_entity_poly.pdbx_strand_id
1 'polypeptide(L)'
;MGGSGAMRLELLKPIAAEAETEVKRDVGAVVARGTPGIKGVVLELGPADGAPLMRLVVSASDATRLGAMLHRMATDGGEEILIPEA
;
A
#
# COMPACT_ATOMS: atom_id res chain seq x y z
N MET A 1 8.88 -24.67 -1.37
CA MET A 1 9.53 -23.54 -2.04
C MET A 1 8.70 -22.29 -1.74
N GLY A 2 8.97 -21.63 -0.62
CA GLY A 2 8.28 -20.42 -0.21
C GLY A 2 9.00 -19.22 -0.81
N GLY A 3 8.41 -18.58 -1.82
CA GLY A 3 8.88 -17.27 -2.24
C GLY A 3 8.69 -16.31 -1.07
N SER A 4 9.77 -15.70 -0.60
CA SER A 4 9.68 -14.56 0.32
C SER A 4 8.85 -13.48 -0.36
N GLY A 5 7.61 -13.33 0.09
CA GLY A 5 6.64 -12.39 -0.46
C GLY A 5 6.87 -11.02 0.14
N ALA A 6 8.05 -10.44 -0.11
CA ALA A 6 8.41 -9.12 0.39
C ALA A 6 7.36 -8.08 -0.01
N MET A 7 6.91 -7.28 0.96
CA MET A 7 6.06 -6.13 0.73
C MET A 7 6.80 -5.17 -0.22
N ARG A 8 6.21 -4.83 -1.36
CA ARG A 8 6.84 -3.95 -2.35
C ARG A 8 6.09 -2.64 -2.46
N LEU A 9 6.78 -1.54 -2.16
CA LEU A 9 6.34 -0.18 -2.38
C LEU A 9 6.84 0.31 -3.74
N GLU A 10 5.93 0.75 -4.60
CA GLU A 10 6.23 1.32 -5.90
C GLU A 10 5.71 2.77 -5.97
N LEU A 11 6.63 3.71 -6.20
CA LEU A 11 6.26 5.07 -6.56
C LEU A 11 5.96 5.10 -8.05
N LEU A 12 4.74 5.49 -8.42
CA LEU A 12 4.34 5.57 -9.81
C LEU A 12 4.88 6.88 -10.39
N LYS A 13 5.44 6.83 -11.61
CA LYS A 13 6.06 8.01 -12.24
C LYS A 13 5.11 9.20 -12.22
N PRO A 14 5.57 10.40 -11.83
CA PRO A 14 4.73 11.59 -11.88
C PRO A 14 4.28 11.87 -13.32
N ILE A 15 3.00 12.23 -13.46
CA ILE A 15 2.45 12.73 -14.72
C ILE A 15 2.98 14.15 -14.90
N ALA A 16 3.74 14.37 -15.97
CA ALA A 16 4.52 15.56 -16.34
C ALA A 16 5.93 15.64 -15.71
N ALA A 17 6.91 15.32 -16.54
CA ALA A 17 8.32 15.51 -16.26
C ALA A 17 8.72 16.97 -16.55
N GLU A 18 8.41 17.90 -15.66
CA GLU A 18 9.04 19.23 -15.66
C GLU A 18 9.26 19.68 -14.21
N ALA A 19 10.55 19.90 -13.88
CA ALA A 19 11.11 20.36 -12.60
C ALA A 19 10.92 19.43 -11.38
N GLU A 20 11.99 19.30 -10.57
CA GLU A 20 12.02 18.68 -9.24
C GLU A 20 11.19 19.50 -8.22
N THR A 21 9.94 19.75 -8.55
CA THR A 21 8.96 20.31 -7.63
C THR A 21 8.34 19.13 -6.90
N GLU A 22 8.58 19.05 -5.59
CA GLU A 22 7.92 18.07 -4.72
C GLU A 22 6.40 18.19 -4.88
N VAL A 23 5.79 17.26 -5.63
CA VAL A 23 4.35 17.26 -5.87
C VAL A 23 3.66 16.67 -4.64
N LYS A 24 3.36 17.52 -3.65
CA LYS A 24 2.50 17.16 -2.52
C LYS A 24 1.05 17.14 -2.98
N ARG A 25 0.49 15.94 -3.09
CA ARG A 25 -0.94 15.73 -3.33
C ARG A 25 -1.50 14.86 -2.23
N ASP A 26 -2.63 15.31 -1.67
CA ASP A 26 -3.32 14.56 -0.64
C ASP A 26 -3.86 13.24 -1.20
N VAL A 27 -3.84 12.22 -0.36
CA VAL A 27 -4.53 10.96 -0.65
C VAL A 27 -6.01 11.18 -0.39
N GLY A 28 -6.79 11.30 -1.46
CA GLY A 28 -8.24 11.43 -1.42
C GLY A 28 -8.97 10.09 -1.56
N ALA A 29 -8.30 9.06 -2.09
CA ALA A 29 -8.87 7.73 -2.27
C ALA A 29 -7.82 6.62 -2.11
N VAL A 30 -8.29 5.47 -1.63
CA VAL A 30 -7.54 4.21 -1.60
C VAL A 30 -8.36 3.14 -2.30
N VAL A 31 -7.74 2.45 -3.26
CA VAL A 31 -8.35 1.33 -3.99
C VAL A 31 -7.64 0.04 -3.59
N ALA A 32 -8.39 -0.91 -3.02
CA ALA A 32 -7.89 -2.24 -2.65
C ALA A 32 -8.42 -3.30 -3.61
N ARG A 33 -7.54 -4.10 -4.22
CA ARG A 33 -7.91 -5.17 -5.16
C ARG A 33 -7.17 -6.46 -4.88
N GLY A 34 -7.88 -7.58 -4.91
CA GLY A 34 -7.25 -8.90 -4.93
C GLY A 34 -6.56 -9.14 -6.28
N THR A 35 -5.33 -9.66 -6.25
CA THR A 35 -4.60 -10.05 -7.46
C THR A 35 -4.58 -11.57 -7.63
N PRO A 36 -5.33 -12.13 -8.61
CA PRO A 36 -5.40 -13.58 -8.81
C PRO A 36 -4.03 -14.24 -9.08
N GLY A 37 -3.11 -13.53 -9.74
CA GLY A 37 -1.79 -14.06 -10.11
C GLY A 37 -0.72 -14.08 -9.01
N ILE A 38 -0.91 -13.31 -7.93
CA ILE A 38 0.13 -13.13 -6.88
C ILE A 38 -0.34 -13.69 -5.52
N LYS A 39 -1.62 -14.12 -5.41
CA LYS A 39 -2.27 -14.46 -4.13
C LYS A 39 -1.95 -13.38 -3.08
N GLY A 40 -2.52 -12.20 -3.29
CA GLY A 40 -2.24 -11.02 -2.48
C GLY A 40 -3.20 -9.87 -2.76
N VAL A 41 -2.93 -8.74 -2.12
CA VAL A 41 -3.70 -7.50 -2.24
C VAL A 41 -2.81 -6.41 -2.81
N VAL A 42 -3.33 -5.66 -3.76
CA VAL A 42 -2.72 -4.42 -4.22
C VAL A 42 -3.53 -3.25 -3.67
N LEU A 43 -2.84 -2.33 -3.00
CA LEU A 43 -3.37 -1.05 -2.56
C LEU A 43 -2.82 0.05 -3.46
N GLU A 44 -3.70 0.84 -4.06
CA GLU A 44 -3.33 2.04 -4.82
C GLU A 44 -3.83 3.27 -4.07
N LEU A 45 -2.92 4.22 -3.84
CA LEU A 45 -3.17 5.44 -3.08
C LEU A 45 -2.96 6.65 -3.99
N GLY A 46 -3.89 7.60 -3.96
CA GLY A 46 -3.79 8.81 -4.75
C GLY A 46 -4.92 9.81 -4.50
N PRO A 47 -4.95 10.90 -5.29
CA PRO A 47 -6.06 11.85 -5.27
C PRO A 47 -7.37 11.18 -5.70
N ALA A 48 -8.51 11.70 -5.23
CA ALA A 48 -9.83 11.12 -5.53
C ALA A 48 -10.25 11.24 -7.01
N ASP A 49 -9.67 12.21 -7.72
CA ASP A 49 -10.01 12.61 -9.09
C ASP A 49 -8.89 12.34 -10.10
N GLY A 50 -7.86 11.56 -9.72
CA GLY A 50 -6.66 11.38 -10.53
C GLY A 50 -6.06 9.98 -10.48
N ALA A 51 -4.94 9.83 -11.18
CA ALA A 51 -4.19 8.59 -11.18
C ALA A 51 -3.55 8.34 -9.81
N PRO A 52 -3.41 7.06 -9.40
CA PRO A 52 -2.69 6.72 -8.18
C PRO A 52 -1.23 7.16 -8.27
N LEU A 53 -0.69 7.60 -7.14
CA LEU A 53 0.70 8.05 -7.00
C LEU A 53 1.59 6.95 -6.45
N MET A 54 0.98 6.03 -5.70
CA MET A 54 1.68 4.99 -4.97
C MET A 54 0.92 3.67 -5.10
N ARG A 55 1.68 2.59 -5.22
CA ARG A 55 1.17 1.24 -5.18
C ARG A 55 1.92 0.44 -4.12
N LEU A 56 1.15 -0.23 -3.27
CA LEU A 56 1.67 -1.23 -2.34
C LEU A 56 1.18 -2.61 -2.77
N VAL A 57 2.12 -3.52 -3.02
CA VAL A 57 1.81 -4.93 -3.30
C VAL A 57 2.11 -5.74 -2.05
N VAL A 58 1.09 -6.43 -1.54
CA VAL A 58 1.14 -7.17 -0.28
C VAL A 58 0.79 -8.63 -0.53
N SER A 59 1.61 -9.54 -0.02
CA SER A 59 1.32 -10.98 -0.06
C SER A 59 0.04 -11.30 0.73
N ALA A 60 -0.62 -12.43 0.47
CA ALA A 60 -1.81 -12.82 1.25
C ALA A 60 -1.53 -12.90 2.76
N SER A 61 -0.38 -13.47 3.16
CA SER A 61 -0.01 -13.58 4.57
C SER A 61 0.20 -12.22 5.22
N ASP A 62 0.88 -11.30 4.53
CA ASP A 62 1.14 -9.96 5.07
C ASP A 62 -0.12 -9.11 5.06
N ALA A 63 -1.02 -9.30 4.10
CA ALA A 63 -2.31 -8.63 4.07
C ALA A 63 -3.19 -9.06 5.25
N THR A 64 -3.24 -10.36 5.58
CA THR A 64 -3.95 -10.85 6.76
C THR A 64 -3.32 -10.32 8.05
N ARG A 65 -1.98 -10.33 8.15
CA ARG A 65 -1.27 -9.80 9.32
C ARG A 65 -1.55 -8.30 9.51
N LEU A 66 -1.40 -7.51 8.44
CA LEU A 66 -1.69 -6.07 8.46
C LEU A 66 -3.15 -5.82 8.86
N GLY A 67 -4.11 -6.54 8.29
CA GLY A 67 -5.52 -6.39 8.63
C GLY A 67 -5.82 -6.68 10.10
N ALA A 68 -5.23 -7.73 10.67
CA ALA A 68 -5.37 -8.06 12.09
C ALA A 68 -4.76 -6.98 12.99
N MET A 69 -3.60 -6.45 12.63
CA MET A 69 -2.95 -5.38 13.38
C MET A 69 -3.77 -4.07 13.31
N LEU A 70 -4.25 -3.69 12.12
CA LEU A 70 -5.10 -2.51 11.94
C LEU A 70 -6.41 -2.62 12.73
N HIS A 71 -7.03 -3.80 12.73
CA HIS A 71 -8.23 -4.04 13.53
C HIS A 71 -7.96 -3.81 15.02
N ARG A 72 -6.88 -4.38 15.55
CA ARG A 72 -6.47 -4.19 16.95
C ARG A 72 -6.15 -2.73 17.26
N MET A 73 -5.51 -1.99 16.36
CA MET A 73 -5.30 -0.55 16.58
C MET A 73 -6.63 0.18 16.73
N ALA A 74 -7.58 -0.09 15.82
CA ALA A 74 -8.87 0.58 15.81
C ALA A 74 -9.73 0.24 17.03
N THR A 75 -9.59 -0.97 17.60
CA THR A 75 -10.38 -1.42 18.76
C THR A 75 -9.69 -1.22 20.10
N ASP A 76 -8.38 -1.42 20.16
CA ASP A 76 -7.61 -1.52 21.41
C ASP A 76 -6.77 -0.24 21.67
N GLY A 77 -6.71 0.70 20.72
CA GLY A 77 -6.05 2.00 20.88
C GLY A 77 -4.54 2.02 20.63
N GLY A 78 -4.02 1.14 19.77
CA GLY A 78 -2.61 1.17 19.36
C GLY A 78 -2.27 2.36 18.45
N GLU A 79 -1.11 2.99 18.64
CA GLU A 79 -0.70 4.20 17.90
C GLU A 79 0.15 3.89 16.65
N GLU A 80 0.90 2.78 16.63
CA GLU A 80 1.82 2.45 15.53
C GLU A 80 1.88 0.95 15.22
N ILE A 81 2.01 0.62 13.93
CA ILE A 81 2.29 -0.73 13.43
C ILE A 81 3.61 -0.70 12.67
N LEU A 82 4.57 -1.49 13.15
CA LEU A 82 5.78 -1.82 12.39
C LEU A 82 5.65 -3.23 11.82
N ILE A 83 5.74 -3.35 10.49
CA ILE A 83 5.80 -4.65 9.80
C ILE A 83 7.25 -4.83 9.33
N PRO A 84 8.06 -5.64 10.04
CA PRO A 84 9.41 -5.94 9.60
C PRO A 84 9.37 -6.89 8.40
N GLU A 85 10.31 -6.73 7.46
CA GLU A 85 10.59 -7.78 6.48
C GLU A 85 11.07 -9.04 7.23
N ALA A 86 10.58 -10.20 6.79
CA ALA A 86 10.91 -11.51 7.35
C ALA A 86 11.92 -12.26 6.48
#